data_AF-A0A0G3CCA8-F1
#
_entry.id   AF-A0A0G3CCA8-F1
#
_cell.length_a   1.000
_cell.length_b   1.000
_cell.length_c   1.000
_cell.angle_alpha   90.00
_cell.angle_beta   90.00
_cell.angle_gamma   90.00
#
_symmetry.space_group_name_H-M   'P 1'
#
loop_
_entity.id
_entity.type
_entity.pdbx_description
1 polymer ?
#
loop_
_entity_poly.entity_id
_entity_poly.type
_entity_poly.pdbx_seq_one_letter_code
_entity_poly.pdbx_strand_id
1 'polypeptide(L)' 'MKTRIKEFRARHDLTQEALAKMVGVRRETIVFLEKGKYNPSLKLAYRISRCLDTTIDELFVFEDTDFE' A
#
# COMPACT_ATOMS: atom_id res chain seq x y z
N MET A 1 0.97 -11.50 4.32
CA MET A 1 0.26 -10.33 3.74
C MET A 1 0.64 -10.12 2.27
N LYS A 2 -0.33 -10.22 1.37
CA LYS A 2 -0.21 -9.78 -0.04
C LYS A 2 -0.75 -8.36 -0.19
N THR A 3 -0.21 -7.57 -1.11
CA THR A 3 -0.71 -6.21 -1.37
C THR A 3 -1.09 -6.00 -2.82
N ARG A 4 -2.14 -5.21 -3.05
CA ARG A 4 -2.62 -4.80 -4.38
C ARG A 4 -2.23 -3.36 -4.73
N ILE A 5 -1.35 -2.74 -3.93
CA ILE A 5 -0.89 -1.36 -4.11
C ILE A 5 -0.39 -1.11 -5.54
N LYS A 6 0.43 -2.02 -6.09
CA LYS A 6 0.98 -1.87 -7.45
C LYS A 6 -0.12 -1.83 -8.52
N GLU A 7 -1.14 -2.65 -8.37
CA GLU A 7 -2.29 -2.73 -9.28
C GLU A 7 -3.07 -1.43 -9.26
N PHE A 8 -3.52 -1.00 -8.08
CA PHE A 8 -4.26 0.25 -7.93
C PHE A 8 -3.45 1.47 -8.35
N ARG A 9 -2.17 1.53 -7.96
CA ARG A 9 -1.26 2.60 -8.38
C ARG A 9 -1.18 2.73 -9.90
N ALA A 10 -1.11 1.60 -10.62
CA ALA A 10 -1.09 1.61 -12.09
C ALA A 10 -2.41 2.10 -12.70
N ARG A 11 -3.56 1.80 -12.08
CA ARG A 11 -4.88 2.33 -12.52
C ARG A 11 -4.98 3.85 -12.42
N HIS A 12 -4.17 4.47 -11.55
CA HIS A 12 -4.10 5.92 -11.38
C HIS A 12 -2.89 6.56 -12.07
N ASP A 13 -2.15 5.82 -12.93
CA ASP A 13 -0.93 6.29 -13.60
C ASP A 13 0.14 6.85 -12.65
N LEU A 14 0.15 6.39 -11.39
CA LEU A 14 1.06 6.88 -10.38
C LEU A 14 2.38 6.10 -10.42
N THR A 15 3.51 6.78 -10.23
CA THR A 15 4.78 6.10 -9.93
C THR A 15 4.91 5.81 -8.44
N GLN A 16 5.82 4.91 -8.04
CA GLN A 16 6.10 4.66 -6.62
C GLN A 16 6.53 5.94 -5.89
N GLU A 17 7.31 6.79 -6.57
CA GLU A 17 7.75 8.09 -6.07
C GLU A 17 6.56 9.05 -5.87
N ALA A 18 5.64 9.10 -6.82
CA ALA A 18 4.45 9.95 -6.74
C ALA A 18 3.56 9.54 -5.55
N LEU A 19 3.27 8.24 -5.41
CA LEU A 19 2.49 7.74 -4.27
C LEU A 19 3.19 8.02 -2.94
N ALA A 20 4.51 7.80 -2.88
CA ALA A 20 5.31 8.08 -1.69
C ALA A 20 5.22 9.54 -1.24
N LYS A 21 5.31 10.49 -2.20
CA LYS A 21 5.14 11.91 -1.93
C LYS A 21 3.74 12.24 -1.42
N MET A 22 2.69 11.70 -2.04
CA MET A 22 1.29 11.92 -1.62
C MET A 22 1.03 11.41 -0.19
N VAL A 23 1.59 10.25 0.15
CA VAL A 23 1.45 9.66 1.48
C VAL A 23 2.59 10.02 2.43
N GLY A 24 3.44 10.99 2.07
CA GLY A 24 4.48 11.56 2.93
C GLY A 24 5.45 10.53 3.51
N VAL A 25 5.90 9.58 2.69
CA VAL A 25 6.90 8.56 3.05
C VAL A 25 8.00 8.51 1.98
N ARG A 26 9.06 7.74 2.25
CA ARG A 26 10.12 7.50 1.27
C ARG A 26 9.64 6.52 0.19
N ARG A 27 10.20 6.61 -1.02
CA ARG A 27 9.89 5.68 -2.12
C ARG A 27 10.09 4.22 -1.73
N GLU A 28 11.16 3.95 -0.97
CA GLU A 28 11.51 2.62 -0.48
C GLU A 28 10.39 2.02 0.37
N THR A 29 9.65 2.84 1.12
CA THR A 29 8.47 2.39 1.89
C THR A 29 7.41 1.80 0.96
N ILE A 30 7.10 2.49 -0.14
CA ILE A 30 6.16 1.97 -1.15
C ILE A 30 6.69 0.70 -1.80
N VAL A 31 7.99 0.64 -2.12
CA VAL A 31 8.62 -0.57 -2.67
C VAL A 31 8.49 -1.77 -1.74
N PHE A 32 8.73 -1.59 -0.44
CA PHE A 32 8.60 -2.68 0.54
C PHE A 32 7.15 -3.11 0.75
N LEU A 33 6.21 -2.15 0.74
CA LEU A 33 4.78 -2.42 0.81
C LEU A 33 4.27 -3.21 -0.40
N GLU A 34 4.65 -2.82 -1.62
CA GLU A 34 4.29 -3.55 -2.84
C GLU A 34 4.86 -4.97 -2.86
N LYS A 35 5.96 -5.22 -2.14
CA LYS A 35 6.56 -6.56 -1.98
C LYS A 35 6.01 -7.34 -0.78
N GLY A 36 5.08 -6.77 0.00
CA GLY A 36 4.58 -7.37 1.23
C GLY A 36 5.64 -7.54 2.32
N LYS A 37 6.78 -6.85 2.23
CA LYS A 37 7.93 -6.99 3.14
C LYS A 37 7.88 -6.03 4.34
N TYR A 38 6.84 -5.24 4.45
CA TYR A 38 6.69 -4.23 5.49
C TYR A 38 5.23 -4.17 5.93
N ASN A 39 5.00 -4.25 7.23
CA ASN A 39 3.68 -4.05 7.83
C ASN A 39 3.49 -2.55 8.11
N PRO A 40 2.61 -1.84 7.40
CA PRO A 40 2.40 -0.41 7.63
C PRO A 40 1.66 -0.18 8.95
N SER A 41 1.78 1.04 9.49
CA SER A 41 0.83 1.49 10.51
C SER A 41 -0.57 1.65 9.89
N LEU A 42 -1.62 1.52 10.71
CA LEU A 42 -3.01 1.74 10.27
C LEU A 42 -3.19 3.11 9.60
N LYS A 43 -2.52 4.15 10.13
CA LYS A 43 -2.55 5.50 9.55
C LYS A 43 -1.96 5.55 8.15
N LEU A 44 -0.86 4.83 7.89
CA LEU A 44 -0.25 4.77 6.56
C LEU A 44 -1.12 3.96 5.59
N ALA A 45 -1.62 2.79 6.03
CA ALA A 45 -2.54 1.98 5.24
C ALA A 45 -3.79 2.79 4.83
N TYR A 46 -4.38 3.51 5.79
CA TYR A 46 -5.50 4.41 5.54
C TYR A 46 -5.17 5.48 4.50
N ARG A 47 -4.04 6.20 4.64
CA ARG A 47 -3.64 7.22 3.65
C ARG A 47 -3.46 6.65 2.25
N ILE A 48 -2.83 5.49 2.12
CA ILE A 48 -2.65 4.82 0.83
C ILE A 48 -3.99 4.46 0.21
N SER A 49 -4.92 3.90 1.01
CA SER A 49 -6.28 3.57 0.55
C SER A 49 -7.03 4.79 0.02
N ARG A 50 -6.92 5.93 0.70
CA ARG A 50 -7.53 7.19 0.26
C ARG A 50 -6.87 7.76 -1.00
N CYS A 51 -5.56 7.61 -1.18
CA CYS A 51 -4.87 8.08 -2.38
C CYS A 51 -5.16 7.23 -3.62
N LEU A 52 -5.51 5.95 -3.42
CA LEU A 52 -5.77 4.98 -4.47
C LEU A 52 -7.27 4.65 -4.64
N ASP A 53 -8.13 5.50 -4.06
CA ASP A 53 -9.59 5.43 -4.10
C ASP A 53 -10.15 4.01 -3.85
N THR A 54 -9.72 3.41 -2.74
CA THR A 54 -10.04 2.02 -2.36
C THR A 54 -10.07 1.89 -0.84
N THR A 55 -10.31 0.69 -0.32
CA THR A 55 -10.30 0.38 1.11
C THR A 55 -8.99 -0.29 1.54
N ILE A 56 -8.77 -0.38 2.86
CA ILE A 56 -7.62 -1.11 3.40
C ILE A 56 -7.75 -2.60 3.07
N ASP A 57 -8.94 -3.17 3.22
CA ASP A 57 -9.21 -4.60 2.98
C ASP A 57 -9.00 -5.00 1.52
N GLU A 58 -9.29 -4.10 0.57
CA GLU A 58 -9.00 -4.34 -0.84
C GLU A 58 -7.51 -4.22 -1.19
N LEU A 59 -6.77 -3.38 -0.47
CA LEU A 59 -5.33 -3.14 -0.71
C LEU A 59 -4.42 -4.17 -0.04
N PHE A 60 -4.78 -4.62 1.16
CA PHE A 60 -3.97 -5.48 2.00
C PHE A 60 -4.74 -6.77 2.25
N VAL A 61 -4.34 -7.82 1.53
CA VAL A 61 -4.95 -9.14 1.65
C VAL A 61 -4.15 -9.93 2.66
N PHE A 62 -4.75 -10.15 3.82
CA PHE A 62 -4.22 -10.99 4.88
C PHE A 62 -4.69 -12.43 4.66
N GLU A 63 -3.78 -13.38 4.85
CA GLU A 63 -4.12 -14.81 4.92
C GLU A 63 -4.30 -15.18 6.39
N ASP A 64 -5.09 -16.20 6.72
CA ASP A 64 -5.36 -16.58 8.13
C ASP A 64 -4.07 -16.86 8.92
N THR A 65 -3.02 -17.33 8.23
CA THR A 65 -1.68 -17.54 8.80
C THR A 65 -0.94 -16.26 9.19
N ASP A 66 -1.41 -15.07 8.78
CA ASP A 66 -0.81 -13.79 9.16
C ASP A 66 -1.20 -13.35 10.59
N PHE A 67 -2.15 -14.04 11.23
CA PHE A 67 -2.68 -13.72 12.57
C PHE A 67 -2.28 -14.71 13.67
N GLU A 68 -1.50 -15.74 13.33
CA GLU A 68 -0.87 -16.69 14.27
C GLU A 68 0.50 -16.16 14.77
#